data_AF-A0A2G4FZ75-F1
#
_entry.id   AF-A0A2G4FZ75-F1
#
_cell.length_a   1.000
_cell.length_b   1.000
_cell.length_c   1.000
_cell.angle_alpha   90.00
_cell.angle_beta   90.00
_cell.angle_gamma   90.00
#
_symmetry.space_group_name_H-M   'P 1'
#
loop_
_entity.id
_entity.type
_entity.pdbx_description
1 polymer ?
#
loop_
_entity_poly.entity_id
_entity_poly.type
_entity_poly.pdbx_seq_one_letter_code
_entity_poly.pdbx_strand_id
1 'polypeptide(L)'
;MKRRADELTTVLHLESKQSRGLATGALEEYISTLAEPDRKVVREIESGNGEKAMILIYRGTNKGGRFLITEEETNIGRSPSSAIFLDDVTVSRLHATIERDGAGFLLRDSVSLNGTYLNNRSVTKEHLQSGDEIQIGRFHLLFVSGQQVKREN
;
A
#
# COMPACT_ATOMS: atom_id res chain seq x y z
N MET A 1 -53.49 -18.95 -27.54
CA MET A 1 -53.49 -19.50 -26.16
C MET A 1 -52.45 -18.72 -25.37
N LYS A 2 -52.75 -18.34 -24.11
CA LYS A 2 -51.98 -17.46 -23.19
C LYS A 2 -50.54 -17.99 -22.97
N ARG A 3 -49.49 -17.22 -22.65
CA ARG A 3 -49.26 -16.34 -21.48
C ARG A 3 -48.04 -15.41 -21.67
N ARG A 4 -48.08 -14.29 -20.93
CA ARG A 4 -47.09 -13.22 -20.70
C ARG A 4 -45.84 -13.66 -19.90
N ALA A 5 -44.76 -12.88 -20.05
CA ALA A 5 -43.99 -12.12 -19.03
C ALA A 5 -42.51 -12.09 -19.45
N ASP A 6 -42.01 -10.97 -19.98
CA ASP A 6 -41.30 -9.93 -19.21
C ASP A 6 -40.13 -10.47 -18.38
N GLU A 7 -38.93 -10.53 -18.96
CA GLU A 7 -37.70 -10.32 -18.19
C GLU A 7 -36.75 -9.42 -18.99
N LEU A 8 -36.65 -8.19 -18.48
CA LEU A 8 -35.76 -7.13 -18.87
C LEU A 8 -34.31 -7.58 -18.60
N THR A 9 -33.57 -8.01 -19.62
CA THR A 9 -32.11 -8.05 -19.52
C THR A 9 -31.59 -6.62 -19.62
N THR A 10 -31.68 -5.89 -18.52
CA THR A 10 -30.96 -4.63 -18.34
C THR A 10 -29.48 -4.98 -18.37
N VAL A 11 -28.86 -4.77 -19.53
CA VAL A 11 -27.41 -4.75 -19.67
C VAL A 11 -26.96 -3.52 -18.89
N LEU A 12 -26.61 -3.73 -17.62
CA LEU A 12 -25.96 -2.72 -16.79
C LEU A 12 -24.63 -2.39 -17.48
N HIS A 13 -24.66 -1.31 -18.26
CA HIS A 13 -23.48 -0.54 -18.60
C HIS A 13 -22.87 -0.10 -17.27
N LEU A 14 -21.89 -0.85 -16.78
CA LEU A 14 -20.91 -0.28 -15.86
C LEU A 14 -20.11 0.73 -16.67
N GLU A 15 -20.61 1.96 -16.67
CA GLU A 15 -19.81 3.13 -17.01
C GLU A 15 -18.49 3.05 -16.26
N SER A 16 -17.42 3.32 -17.02
CA SER A 16 -16.05 3.48 -16.58
C SER A 16 -15.94 4.56 -15.50
N LYS A 17 -16.22 4.19 -14.25
CA LYS A 17 -15.75 4.96 -13.09
C LYS A 17 -14.25 4.74 -12.98
N GLN A 18 -13.55 5.61 -13.72
CA GLN A 18 -12.26 6.20 -13.40
C GLN A 18 -11.57 5.56 -12.20
N SER A 19 -10.51 4.82 -12.50
CA SER A 19 -9.51 4.24 -11.61
C SER A 19 -8.62 5.29 -10.91
N ARG A 20 -9.19 6.44 -10.53
CA ARG A 20 -8.53 7.49 -9.74
C ARG A 20 -9.22 7.59 -8.38
N GLY A 21 -8.59 7.09 -7.31
CA GLY A 21 -8.93 7.49 -5.94
C GLY A 21 -9.35 6.41 -4.94
N LEU A 22 -9.36 5.11 -5.29
CA LEU A 22 -9.69 4.06 -4.32
C LEU A 22 -8.70 4.00 -3.13
N ALA A 23 -7.42 4.31 -3.37
CA ALA A 23 -6.38 4.29 -2.33
C ALA A 23 -6.49 5.49 -1.36
N THR A 24 -6.73 6.71 -1.85
CA THR A 24 -6.78 7.91 -1.01
C THR A 24 -8.00 7.93 -0.09
N GLY A 25 -9.17 7.51 -0.58
CA GLY A 25 -10.38 7.41 0.24
C GLY A 25 -10.26 6.32 1.32
N ALA A 26 -9.73 5.15 0.96
CA ALA A 26 -9.51 4.05 1.90
C ALA A 26 -8.42 4.36 2.94
N LEU A 27 -7.40 5.14 2.57
CA LEU A 27 -6.35 5.63 3.46
C LEU A 27 -6.93 6.58 4.52
N GLU A 28 -7.66 7.62 4.10
CA GLU A 28 -8.28 8.58 5.04
C GLU A 28 -9.30 7.88 5.95
N GLU A 29 -10.10 6.96 5.41
CA GLU A 29 -11.00 6.13 6.21
C GLU A 29 -10.20 5.31 7.25
N TYR A 30 -9.14 4.63 6.84
CA TYR A 30 -8.32 3.85 7.76
C TYR A 30 -7.64 4.72 8.84
N ILE A 31 -7.04 5.84 8.45
CA ILE A 31 -6.41 6.80 9.37
C ILE A 31 -7.44 7.33 10.39
N SER A 32 -8.70 7.52 9.98
CA SER A 32 -9.78 7.90 10.89
C SER A 32 -10.09 6.81 11.93
N THR A 33 -9.86 5.53 11.63
CA THR A 33 -10.04 4.43 12.59
C THR A 33 -8.88 4.23 13.57
N LEU A 34 -7.73 4.87 13.32
CA LEU A 34 -6.57 4.81 14.22
C LEU A 34 -6.82 5.61 15.50
N ALA A 35 -6.17 5.21 16.60
CA ALA A 35 -6.19 5.94 17.85
C ALA A 35 -5.54 7.34 17.69
N GLU A 36 -5.97 8.31 18.49
CA GLU A 36 -5.48 9.70 18.40
C GLU A 36 -3.95 9.85 18.41
N PRO A 37 -3.18 9.14 19.26
CA PRO A 37 -1.72 9.21 19.23
C PRO A 37 -1.15 8.78 17.88
N ASP A 38 -1.70 7.71 17.29
CA ASP A 38 -1.22 7.17 16.02
C ASP A 38 -1.59 8.10 14.86
N ARG A 39 -2.82 8.64 14.86
CA ARG A 39 -3.26 9.60 13.85
C ARG A 39 -2.38 10.85 13.86
N LYS A 40 -2.01 11.35 15.04
CA LYS A 40 -1.11 12.51 15.18
C LYS A 40 0.25 12.24 14.55
N VAL A 41 0.81 11.06 14.79
CA VAL A 41 2.10 10.65 14.19
C VAL A 41 2.01 10.56 12.67
N VAL A 42 0.95 9.96 12.13
CA VAL A 42 0.74 9.87 10.68
C VAL A 42 0.68 11.27 10.06
N ARG A 43 -0.10 12.18 10.64
CA ARG A 43 -0.21 13.57 10.18
C ARG A 43 1.11 14.34 10.27
N GLU A 44 1.93 14.08 11.29
CA GLU A 44 3.26 14.68 11.42
C GLU A 44 4.18 14.24 10.26
N ILE A 45 4.19 12.94 9.93
CA ILE A 45 4.95 12.40 8.80
C ILE A 45 4.46 12.98 7.46
N GLU A 46 3.14 13.06 7.25
CA GLU A 46 2.54 13.67 6.05
C GLU A 46 2.91 15.16 5.90
N SER A 47 3.07 15.89 7.01
CA SER A 47 3.47 17.30 6.99
C SER A 47 4.99 17.53 6.91
N GLY A 48 5.78 16.46 6.98
CA GLY A 48 7.24 16.53 7.01
C GLY A 48 7.87 16.91 5.67
N ASN A 49 9.18 17.11 5.68
CA ASN A 49 10.01 17.37 4.48
C ASN A 49 10.25 16.11 3.60
N GLY A 50 9.70 14.96 4.00
CA GLY A 50 9.86 13.65 3.36
C GLY A 50 11.20 12.96 3.60
N GLU A 51 11.93 13.34 4.65
CA GLU A 51 13.08 12.57 5.14
C GLU A 51 12.67 11.27 5.84
N LYS A 52 11.42 11.21 6.31
CA LYS A 52 10.84 10.05 6.98
C LYS A 52 9.62 9.56 6.22
N ALA A 53 9.42 8.25 6.27
CA ALA A 53 8.19 7.63 5.82
C ALA A 53 7.67 6.66 6.88
N MET A 54 6.43 6.22 6.73
CA MET A 54 5.79 5.23 7.57
C MET A 54 5.09 4.19 6.73
N ILE A 55 5.18 2.94 7.16
CA ILE A 55 4.39 1.83 6.66
C ILE A 55 3.33 1.47 7.70
N LEU A 56 2.09 1.36 7.25
CA LEU A 56 0.95 0.95 8.07
C LEU A 56 0.35 -0.36 7.54
N ILE A 57 0.16 -1.37 8.39
CA ILE A 57 -0.54 -2.60 7.98
C ILE A 57 -2.05 -2.36 8.01
N TYR A 58 -2.66 -2.19 6.84
CA TYR A 58 -4.10 -1.97 6.66
C TYR A 58 -4.91 -3.27 6.64
N ARG A 59 -4.35 -4.33 6.03
CA ARG A 59 -4.93 -5.68 5.99
C ARG A 59 -3.85 -6.74 6.16
N GLY A 60 -4.21 -7.86 6.77
CA GLY A 60 -3.31 -8.97 7.07
C GLY A 60 -3.32 -9.32 8.55
N THR A 61 -2.50 -10.30 8.94
CA THR A 61 -2.13 -10.48 10.34
C THR A 61 -1.42 -9.21 10.83
N ASN A 62 -1.47 -8.90 12.12
CA ASN A 62 -0.91 -7.66 12.67
C ASN A 62 -1.48 -6.35 12.07
N LYS A 63 -2.75 -6.34 11.63
CA LYS A 63 -3.46 -5.09 11.28
C LYS A 63 -3.29 -4.05 12.40
N GLY A 64 -2.94 -2.82 12.04
CA GLY A 64 -2.57 -1.75 12.98
C GLY A 64 -1.08 -1.64 13.27
N GLY A 65 -0.26 -2.61 12.82
CA GLY A 65 1.20 -2.50 12.89
C GLY A 65 1.71 -1.28 12.11
N ARG A 66 2.70 -0.60 12.68
CA ARG A 66 3.28 0.63 12.13
C ARG A 66 4.80 0.60 12.23
N PHE A 67 5.46 0.95 11.12
CA PHE A 67 6.91 0.91 11.00
C PHE A 67 7.39 2.25 10.46
N LEU A 68 8.26 2.92 11.22
CA LEU A 68 8.89 4.15 10.78
C LEU A 68 10.11 3.78 9.91
N ILE A 69 10.20 4.41 8.73
CA ILE A 69 11.30 4.26 7.79
C ILE A 69 12.26 5.43 8.01
N THR A 70 13.39 5.14 8.65
CA THR A 70 14.47 6.11 8.89
C THR A 70 15.81 5.71 8.29
N GLU A 71 15.97 4.42 7.96
CA GLU A 71 17.20 3.87 7.40
C GLU A 71 17.26 4.07 5.88
N GLU A 72 18.48 4.01 5.32
CA GLU A 72 18.67 4.07 3.86
C GLU A 72 18.07 2.85 3.15
N GLU A 73 18.06 1.70 3.82
CA GLU A 73 17.50 0.47 3.32
C GLU A 73 16.61 -0.16 4.40
N THR A 74 15.38 -0.52 4.06
CA THR A 74 14.45 -1.20 4.97
C THR A 74 13.92 -2.47 4.32
N ASN A 75 14.29 -3.62 4.89
CA ASN A 75 13.92 -4.92 4.38
C ASN A 75 12.55 -5.40 4.90
N ILE A 76 11.73 -5.92 4.00
CA ILE A 76 10.39 -6.45 4.25
C ILE A 76 10.37 -7.94 3.92
N GLY A 77 9.88 -8.77 4.83
CA GLY A 77 9.74 -10.20 4.57
C GLY A 77 9.38 -11.05 5.78
N ARG A 78 9.33 -12.37 5.57
CA ARG A 78 9.09 -13.37 6.62
C ARG A 78 10.36 -13.74 7.38
N SER A 79 11.51 -13.12 7.12
CA SER A 79 12.67 -13.35 7.99
C SER A 79 12.48 -12.57 9.29
N PRO A 80 12.69 -13.17 10.48
CA PRO A 80 12.71 -12.41 11.75
C PRO A 80 13.79 -11.30 11.78
N SER A 81 14.76 -11.34 10.87
CA SER A 81 15.77 -10.30 10.67
C SER A 81 15.31 -9.14 9.79
N SER A 82 14.12 -9.20 9.19
CA SER A 82 13.56 -8.12 8.39
C SER A 82 13.06 -7.00 9.30
N ALA A 83 13.40 -5.76 8.95
CA ALA A 83 12.93 -4.58 9.70
C ALA A 83 11.39 -4.50 9.73
N ILE A 84 10.74 -4.89 8.63
CA ILE A 84 9.29 -5.14 8.59
C ILE A 84 9.07 -6.63 8.46
N PHE A 85 8.88 -7.28 9.61
CA PHE A 85 8.62 -8.71 9.69
C PHE A 85 7.14 -9.03 9.44
N LEU A 86 6.88 -9.83 8.41
CA LEU A 86 5.56 -10.28 7.99
C LEU A 86 5.48 -11.82 8.09
N ASP A 87 4.87 -12.32 9.15
CA ASP A 87 4.79 -13.75 9.44
C ASP A 87 3.65 -14.44 8.64
N ASP A 88 3.91 -14.72 7.36
CA ASP A 88 2.98 -15.49 6.53
C ASP A 88 3.73 -16.27 5.44
N VAL A 89 3.26 -17.49 5.16
CA VAL A 89 3.87 -18.40 4.18
C VAL A 89 3.89 -17.85 2.76
N THR A 90 2.99 -16.94 2.42
CA THR A 90 2.94 -16.24 1.14
C THR A 90 4.01 -15.14 1.00
N VAL A 91 4.78 -14.89 2.06
CA VAL A 91 5.85 -13.89 2.07
C VAL A 91 7.23 -14.58 2.04
N SER A 92 8.03 -14.25 1.03
CA SER A 92 9.45 -14.62 0.97
C SER A 92 10.24 -14.13 2.19
N ARG A 93 11.34 -14.81 2.54
CA ARG A 93 12.19 -14.41 3.69
C ARG A 93 12.71 -12.98 3.53
N LEU A 94 13.21 -12.67 2.35
CA LEU A 94 13.42 -11.31 1.86
C LEU A 94 12.47 -11.15 0.68
N HIS A 95 11.46 -10.29 0.81
CA HIS A 95 10.40 -10.15 -0.18
C HIS A 95 10.57 -8.87 -0.98
N ALA A 96 10.72 -7.75 -0.28
CA ALA A 96 10.92 -6.46 -0.88
C ALA A 96 11.82 -5.62 0.02
N THR A 97 12.38 -4.57 -0.58
CA THR A 97 13.19 -3.58 0.11
C THR A 97 12.67 -2.20 -0.24
N ILE A 98 12.58 -1.33 0.76
CA ILE A 98 12.39 0.10 0.55
C ILE A 98 13.76 0.76 0.68
N GLU A 99 14.24 1.33 -0.41
CA GLU A 99 15.50 2.06 -0.49
C GLU A 99 15.18 3.56 -0.50
N ARG A 100 15.90 4.37 0.28
CA ARG A 100 15.83 5.83 0.22
C ARG A 100 16.91 6.36 -0.71
N ASP A 101 16.51 7.14 -1.70
CA ASP A 101 17.43 7.80 -2.63
C ASP A 101 17.15 9.31 -2.71
N GLY A 102 17.90 10.02 -3.56
CA GLY A 102 17.76 11.47 -3.72
C GLY A 102 16.40 11.92 -4.28
N ALA A 103 15.59 11.02 -4.83
CA ALA A 103 14.26 11.29 -5.38
C ALA A 103 13.13 10.86 -4.44
N GLY A 104 13.44 10.18 -3.33
CA GLY A 104 12.47 9.79 -2.30
C GLY A 104 12.65 8.35 -1.86
N PHE A 105 11.54 7.61 -1.80
CA PHE A 105 11.54 6.20 -1.41
C PHE A 105 11.23 5.32 -2.61
N LEU A 106 12.02 4.29 -2.79
CA LEU A 106 11.95 3.35 -3.89
C LEU A 106 11.61 1.97 -3.34
N LEU A 107 10.50 1.39 -3.80
CA LEU A 107 10.17 0.00 -3.54
C LEU A 107 10.85 -0.90 -4.58
N ARG A 108 11.49 -1.97 -4.11
CA ARG A 108 12.12 -2.98 -4.95
C ARG A 108 11.71 -4.38 -4.52
N ASP A 109 11.26 -5.19 -5.47
CA ASP A 109 11.03 -6.62 -5.24
C ASP A 109 12.36 -7.38 -5.20
N SER A 110 12.51 -8.27 -4.23
CA SER A 110 13.73 -9.05 -4.00
C SER A 110 13.65 -10.45 -4.63
N VAL A 111 13.05 -10.55 -5.83
CA VAL A 111 12.77 -11.82 -6.52
C VAL A 111 11.88 -12.70 -5.65
N SER A 112 10.79 -12.12 -5.18
CA SER A 112 9.86 -12.83 -4.30
C SER A 112 9.06 -13.88 -5.06
N LEU A 113 8.58 -14.92 -4.36
CA LEU A 113 7.85 -16.02 -5.01
C LEU A 113 6.51 -15.57 -5.57
N ASN A 114 5.80 -14.69 -4.84
CA ASN A 114 4.46 -14.24 -5.19
C ASN A 114 4.44 -12.85 -5.84
N GLY A 115 5.59 -12.19 -5.95
CA GLY A 115 5.71 -10.84 -6.47
C GLY A 115 5.28 -9.75 -5.47
N THR A 116 5.75 -8.54 -5.73
CA THR A 116 5.34 -7.31 -5.04
C THR A 116 4.38 -6.53 -5.93
N TYR A 117 3.33 -5.97 -5.33
CA TYR A 117 2.33 -5.17 -6.04
C TYR A 117 2.20 -3.77 -5.44
N LEU A 118 2.05 -2.78 -6.30
CA LEU A 118 1.80 -1.39 -5.95
C LEU A 118 0.47 -0.96 -6.60
N ASN A 119 -0.51 -0.57 -5.81
CA ASN A 119 -1.85 -0.19 -6.27
C ASN A 119 -2.46 -1.24 -7.23
N ASN A 120 -2.41 -2.52 -6.85
CA ASN A 120 -2.86 -3.69 -7.63
C ASN A 120 -2.10 -3.98 -8.94
N ARG A 121 -0.96 -3.32 -9.18
CA ARG A 121 -0.08 -3.61 -10.32
C ARG A 121 1.22 -4.26 -9.83
N SER A 122 1.64 -5.35 -10.48
CA SER A 122 2.94 -5.97 -10.16
C SER A 122 4.09 -5.04 -10.54
N VAL A 123 5.05 -4.90 -9.64
CA VAL A 123 6.23 -4.03 -9.79
C VAL A 123 7.48 -4.77 -9.37
N THR A 124 8.57 -4.53 -10.09
CA THR A 124 9.92 -4.98 -9.69
C THR A 124 10.72 -3.87 -9.02
N LYS A 125 10.49 -2.62 -9.45
CA LYS A 125 11.08 -1.40 -8.90
C LYS A 125 10.21 -0.19 -9.24
N GLU A 126 9.77 0.58 -8.24
CA GLU A 126 8.98 1.80 -8.46
C GLU A 126 9.12 2.79 -7.29
N HIS A 127 9.10 4.09 -7.59
CA HIS A 127 9.08 5.13 -6.55
C HIS A 127 7.72 5.19 -5.87
N LEU A 128 7.74 5.23 -4.54
CA LEU A 128 6.56 5.31 -3.70
C LEU A 128 6.07 6.76 -3.57
N GLN A 129 4.76 6.90 -3.55
CA GLN A 129 4.06 8.14 -3.27
C GLN A 129 3.22 7.97 -2.02
N SER A 130 3.12 9.04 -1.23
CA SER A 130 2.25 9.01 -0.06
C SER A 130 0.82 8.62 -0.45
N GLY A 131 0.29 7.61 0.25
CA GLY A 131 -1.00 7.00 -0.01
C GLY A 131 -0.98 5.80 -0.97
N ASP A 132 0.17 5.39 -1.48
CA ASP A 132 0.30 4.15 -2.24
C ASP A 132 0.02 2.93 -1.35
N GLU A 133 -0.71 1.95 -1.91
CA GLU A 133 -0.91 0.64 -1.31
C GLU A 133 0.11 -0.35 -1.87
N ILE A 134 0.91 -0.93 -0.98
CA ILE A 134 1.86 -2.01 -1.28
C ILE A 134 1.23 -3.33 -0.83
N GLN A 135 1.07 -4.27 -1.74
CA GLN A 135 0.62 -5.61 -1.41
C GLN A 135 1.79 -6.60 -1.50
N ILE A 136 1.96 -7.36 -0.41
CA ILE A 136 2.98 -8.40 -0.24
C ILE A 136 2.28 -9.64 0.32
N GLY A 137 2.16 -10.70 -0.49
CA GLY A 137 1.37 -11.88 -0.13
C GLY A 137 -0.08 -11.49 0.23
N ARG A 138 -0.50 -11.78 1.47
CA ARG A 138 -1.83 -11.44 2.00
C ARG A 138 -1.89 -10.09 2.72
N PHE A 139 -0.77 -9.38 2.84
CA PHE A 139 -0.70 -8.10 3.54
C PHE A 139 -0.95 -6.95 2.57
N HIS A 140 -1.73 -5.97 3.02
CA HIS A 140 -1.86 -4.67 2.39
C HIS A 140 -1.25 -3.63 3.32
N LEU A 141 -0.22 -2.98 2.83
CA LEU A 141 0.58 -1.99 3.53
C LEU A 141 0.28 -0.62 2.89
N LEU A 142 0.07 0.40 3.71
CA LEU A 142 -0.08 1.77 3.23
C LEU A 142 1.21 2.53 3.50
N PHE A 143 1.72 3.18 2.46
CA PHE A 143 2.90 4.04 2.54
C PHE A 143 2.48 5.48 2.79
N VAL A 144 3.10 6.11 3.77
CA VAL A 144 2.87 7.51 4.12
C VAL A 144 4.21 8.25 4.16
N SER A 145 4.30 9.38 3.47
CA SER A 145 5.48 10.25 3.46
C SER A 145 5.06 11.72 3.30
N GLY A 146 5.91 12.64 3.72
CA GLY A 146 5.72 14.08 3.51
C GLY A 146 6.07 14.56 2.09
N GLN A 147 6.70 13.72 1.27
CA GLN A 147 7.00 14.04 -0.13
C GLN A 147 5.87 13.58 -1.07
N GLN A 148 5.30 14.53 -1.81
CA GLN A 148 4.54 14.23 -3.02
C GLN A 148 5.52 14.15 -4.20
N VAL A 149 5.96 12.95 -4.56
CA VAL A 149 6.64 12.74 -5.84
C VAL A 149 5.64 13.11 -6.94
N LYS A 150 5.99 14.00 -7.87
CA LYS A 150 5.15 14.26 -9.05
C LYS A 150 5.36 13.10 -10.03
N ARG A 151 4.30 12.40 -10.46
CA ARG A 151 4.38 11.52 -11.63
C ARG A 151 4.46 12.43 -12.85
N GLU A 152 5.60 12.48 -13.54
CA GLU A 152 5.61 12.94 -14.93
C GLU A 152 4.94 11.86 -15.79
N ASN A 153 3.95 12.27 -16.59
CA ASN A 153 3.14 11.41 -17.45
C ASN A 153 3.94 10.84 -18.62
#